data_AF-A0A9P6MFA2-F1
#
_entry.id   AF-A0A9P6MFA2-F1
#
_cell.length_a   1.000
_cell.length_b   1.000
_cell.length_c   1.000
_cell.angle_alpha   90.00
_cell.angle_beta   90.00
_cell.angle_gamma   90.00
#
_symmetry.space_group_name_H-M   'P 1'
#
loop_
_entity.id
_entity.type
_entity.pdbx_description
1 polymer ?
#
loop_
_entity_poly.entity_id
_entity_poly.type
_entity_poly.pdbx_seq_one_letter_code
_entity_poly.pdbx_strand_id
1 'polypeptide(L)'
;MQDLAKVTTVAGIPFKFSPHFPVVTVSTMRLLIVIQKHEPAKYEQCVEKDEFWFQDKNISQKEVLISALAPIIGSESKMEEYFEMTSQKEIKQQLINNTQEAVDIGAFGAPTFIVKKAGSDEEHMFFGSDRFELMASVLGLPYPGLAPSARL
;
A
#
# COMPACT_ATOMS: atom_id res chain seq x y z
N MET A 1 9.76 -2.67 -17.13
CA MET A 1 8.94 -1.51 -17.54
C MET A 1 7.75 -1.89 -18.43
N GLN A 2 7.94 -2.69 -19.48
CA GLN A 2 6.83 -3.08 -20.37
C GLN A 2 5.70 -3.82 -19.65
N ASP A 3 6.02 -4.64 -18.66
CA ASP A 3 5.03 -5.43 -17.91
C ASP A 3 4.05 -4.53 -17.13
N LEU A 4 4.56 -3.63 -16.28
CA LEU A 4 3.74 -2.65 -15.56
C LEU A 4 2.84 -1.85 -16.49
N ALA A 5 3.36 -1.37 -17.62
CA ALA A 5 2.56 -0.63 -18.60
C ALA A 5 1.42 -1.45 -19.21
N LYS A 6 1.64 -2.75 -19.46
CA LYS A 6 0.59 -3.65 -19.96
C LYS A 6 -0.49 -3.89 -18.90
N VAL A 7 -0.06 -4.23 -17.68
CA VAL A 7 -0.98 -4.51 -16.56
C VAL A 7 -1.85 -3.30 -16.26
N THR A 8 -1.26 -2.11 -16.17
CA THR A 8 -2.00 -0.88 -15.85
C THR A 8 -2.93 -0.46 -16.98
N THR A 9 -2.55 -0.70 -18.25
CA THR A 9 -3.45 -0.50 -19.41
C THR A 9 -4.67 -1.41 -19.33
N VAL A 10 -4.46 -2.72 -19.06
CA VAL A 10 -5.57 -3.69 -18.93
C VAL A 10 -6.46 -3.36 -17.73
N ALA A 11 -5.87 -2.95 -16.61
CA ALA A 11 -6.58 -2.59 -15.39
C ALA A 11 -7.25 -1.20 -15.46
N GLY A 12 -6.98 -0.39 -16.48
CA GLY A 12 -7.45 0.99 -16.57
C GLY A 12 -6.86 1.91 -15.50
N ILE A 13 -5.68 1.58 -14.96
CA ILE A 13 -5.01 2.32 -13.90
C ILE A 13 -4.03 3.33 -14.54
N PRO A 14 -4.15 4.64 -14.24
CA PRO A 14 -3.15 5.61 -14.65
C PRO A 14 -1.78 5.28 -14.03
N PHE A 15 -0.73 5.25 -14.87
CA PHE A 15 0.60 4.86 -14.43
C PHE A 15 1.69 5.67 -15.12
N LYS A 16 2.65 6.15 -14.33
CA LYS A 16 3.87 6.79 -14.81
C LYS A 16 5.06 6.23 -14.03
N PHE A 17 5.97 5.56 -14.73
CA PHE A 17 7.17 5.02 -14.09
C PHE A 17 8.07 6.18 -13.63
N SER A 18 8.27 6.30 -12.32
CA SER A 18 9.06 7.40 -11.75
C SER A 18 10.57 7.17 -11.94
N PRO A 19 11.36 8.17 -12.38
CA PRO A 19 12.82 8.12 -12.34
C PRO A 19 13.39 8.06 -10.91
N HIS A 20 12.57 8.31 -9.88
CA HIS A 20 12.98 8.18 -8.48
C HIS A 20 13.00 6.73 -7.98
N PHE A 21 12.56 5.76 -8.79
CA PHE A 21 12.54 4.36 -8.39
C PHE A 21 13.97 3.74 -8.38
N PRO A 22 14.36 2.99 -7.32
CA PRO A 22 13.61 2.73 -6.09
C PRO A 22 13.69 3.89 -5.10
N VAL A 23 12.53 4.36 -4.62
CA VAL A 23 12.45 5.42 -3.61
C VAL A 23 12.63 4.83 -2.21
N VAL A 24 13.31 5.55 -1.32
CA VAL A 24 13.42 5.17 0.09
C VAL A 24 12.09 5.48 0.79
N THR A 25 11.33 4.45 1.16
CA THR A 25 9.96 4.58 1.71
C THR A 25 9.88 4.49 3.23
N VAL A 26 10.99 4.40 3.96
CA VAL A 26 10.97 4.16 5.42
C VAL A 26 10.17 5.23 6.18
N SER A 27 10.37 6.51 5.87
CA SER A 27 9.61 7.59 6.51
C SER A 27 8.13 7.56 6.11
N THR A 28 7.83 7.27 4.84
CA THR A 28 6.46 7.10 4.33
C THR A 28 5.73 5.98 5.06
N MET A 29 6.35 4.80 5.21
CA MET A 29 5.73 3.66 5.88
C MET A 29 5.52 3.91 7.38
N ARG A 30 6.44 4.62 8.04
CA ARG A 30 6.27 5.05 9.44
C ARG A 30 5.14 6.07 9.59
N LEU A 31 5.02 7.01 8.66
CA LEU A 31 3.93 7.99 8.65
C LEU A 31 2.57 7.29 8.49
N LEU A 32 2.49 6.27 7.62
CA LEU A 32 1.28 5.46 7.47
C LEU A 32 0.91 4.71 8.75
N ILE A 33 1.89 4.21 9.53
CA ILE A 33 1.62 3.62 10.86
C ILE A 33 1.03 4.66 11.83
N VAL A 34 1.58 5.88 11.85
CA VAL A 34 1.05 6.97 12.69
C VAL A 34 -0.40 7.28 12.29
N ILE A 35 -0.66 7.46 10.98
CA ILE A 35 -2.01 7.73 10.47
C ILE A 35 -2.97 6.58 10.82
N GLN A 36 -2.54 5.32 10.67
CA GLN A 36 -3.38 4.17 11.03
C GLN A 36 -3.78 4.17 12.51
N LYS A 37 -2.86 4.56 13.41
CA LYS A 37 -3.12 4.62 14.85
C LYS A 37 -4.05 5.77 15.24
N HIS A 38 -3.91 6.95 14.62
CA HIS A 38 -4.62 8.16 15.03
C HIS A 38 -5.86 8.49 14.19
N GLU A 39 -5.90 8.05 12.94
CA GLU A 39 -6.93 8.36 11.94
C GLU A 39 -7.30 7.10 11.12
N PRO A 40 -7.68 5.98 11.76
CA PRO A 40 -7.94 4.72 11.05
C PRO A 40 -8.98 4.85 9.93
N ALA A 41 -9.98 5.71 10.10
CA ALA A 41 -11.00 5.99 9.09
C ALA A 41 -10.48 6.71 7.83
N LYS A 42 -9.30 7.34 7.91
CA LYS A 42 -8.64 8.05 6.79
C LYS A 42 -7.46 7.28 6.19
N TYR A 43 -7.05 6.20 6.84
CA TYR A 43 -5.85 5.45 6.48
C TYR A 43 -5.86 4.98 5.02
N GLU A 44 -6.96 4.35 4.59
CA GLU A 44 -7.09 3.84 3.22
C GLU A 44 -6.94 4.96 2.18
N GLN A 45 -7.63 6.09 2.40
CA GLN A 45 -7.50 7.27 1.52
C GLN A 45 -6.07 7.81 1.46
N CYS A 46 -5.30 7.73 2.54
CA CYS A 46 -3.89 8.11 2.54
C CYS A 46 -2.98 7.12 1.79
N VAL A 47 -3.31 5.82 1.81
CA VAL A 47 -2.56 4.77 1.09
C VAL A 47 -2.82 4.83 -0.42
N GLU A 48 -4.06 5.13 -0.82
CA GLU A 48 -4.50 5.20 -2.23
C GLU A 48 -3.95 6.40 -3.01
N LYS A 49 -3.12 7.21 -2.37
CA LYS A 49 -2.57 8.43 -2.94
C LYS A 49 -1.63 8.17 -4.11
N ASP A 50 -1.76 9.02 -5.11
CA ASP A 50 -1.28 8.82 -6.47
C ASP A 50 0.06 9.55 -6.75
N GLU A 51 0.62 10.21 -5.74
CA GLU A 51 1.82 11.03 -5.84
C GLU A 51 3.01 10.33 -6.46
N PHE A 52 3.27 9.07 -6.09
CA PHE A 52 4.44 8.35 -6.59
C PHE A 52 4.20 7.69 -7.95
N TRP A 53 3.21 6.79 -8.03
CA TRP A 53 3.01 5.93 -9.20
C TRP A 53 2.27 6.58 -10.37
N PHE A 54 1.65 7.75 -10.16
CA PHE A 54 0.94 8.46 -11.21
C PHE A 54 1.45 9.89 -11.41
N GLN A 55 1.59 10.68 -10.34
CA GLN A 55 2.05 12.07 -10.45
C GLN A 55 3.57 12.25 -10.48
N ASP A 56 4.34 11.17 -10.28
CA ASP A 56 5.80 11.17 -10.35
C ASP A 56 6.46 12.19 -9.39
N LYS A 57 5.99 12.21 -8.14
CA LYS A 57 6.56 12.99 -7.05
C LYS A 57 7.46 12.13 -6.18
N ASN A 58 8.54 12.72 -5.69
CA ASN A 58 9.45 12.04 -4.77
C ASN A 58 8.87 11.97 -3.34
N ILE A 59 8.25 10.84 -3.00
CA ILE A 59 7.67 10.58 -1.68
C ILE A 59 8.71 10.37 -0.56
N SER A 60 10.02 10.43 -0.85
CA SER A 60 11.04 10.49 0.20
C SER A 60 11.11 11.87 0.86
N GLN A 61 10.50 12.89 0.25
CA GLN A 61 10.50 14.26 0.76
C GLN A 61 9.30 14.50 1.68
N LYS A 62 9.57 15.12 2.83
CA LYS A 62 8.56 15.42 3.85
C LYS A 62 7.45 16.30 3.29
N GLU A 63 7.83 17.33 2.54
CA GLU A 63 6.95 18.36 2.01
C GLU A 63 5.96 17.78 0.99
N VAL A 64 6.40 16.79 0.20
CA VAL A 64 5.53 16.05 -0.74
C VAL A 64 4.46 15.28 0.02
N LEU A 65 4.83 14.60 1.10
CA LEU A 65 3.89 13.83 1.93
C LEU A 65 2.92 14.73 2.69
N ILE A 66 3.38 15.85 3.24
CA ILE A 66 2.52 16.83 3.92
C ILE A 66 1.50 17.40 2.93
N SER A 67 1.97 17.91 1.79
CA SER A 67 1.09 18.48 0.76
C SER A 67 0.05 17.47 0.24
N ALA A 68 0.46 16.20 0.09
CA ALA A 68 -0.43 15.13 -0.35
C ALA A 68 -1.51 14.77 0.67
N LEU A 69 -1.14 14.65 1.95
CA LEU A 69 -1.97 14.03 2.97
C LEU A 69 -2.72 15.06 3.85
N ALA A 70 -2.25 16.29 3.95
CA ALA A 70 -2.91 17.35 4.72
C ALA A 70 -4.39 17.58 4.33
N PRO A 71 -4.79 17.53 3.03
CA PRO A 71 -6.20 17.65 2.66
C PRO A 71 -7.10 16.52 3.21
N ILE A 72 -6.54 15.31 3.38
CA ILE A 72 -7.25 14.14 3.91
C ILE A 72 -7.31 14.24 5.44
N ILE A 73 -6.16 14.55 6.06
CA ILE A 73 -6.05 14.66 7.52
C ILE A 73 -6.82 15.88 8.05
N GLY A 74 -6.87 16.96 7.26
CA GLY A 74 -7.59 18.20 7.52
C GLY A 74 -6.71 19.35 8.01
N SER A 75 -5.38 19.17 8.12
CA SER A 75 -4.45 20.19 8.60
C SER A 75 -2.99 19.87 8.27
N GLU A 76 -2.25 20.86 7.78
CA GLU A 76 -0.78 20.77 7.62
C GLU A 76 -0.06 20.68 8.97
N SER A 77 -0.49 21.47 9.98
CA SER A 77 0.10 21.41 11.32
C SER A 77 -0.03 20.02 11.94
N LYS A 78 -1.16 19.34 11.72
CA LYS A 78 -1.35 17.97 12.20
C LYS A 78 -0.46 16.98 11.45
N MET A 79 -0.25 17.20 10.16
CA MET A 79 0.69 16.40 9.38
C MET A 79 2.13 16.60 9.84
N GLU A 80 2.52 17.82 10.22
CA GLU A 80 3.81 18.11 10.83
C GLU A 80 4.01 17.31 12.13
N GLU A 81 3.02 17.36 13.04
CA GLU A 81 3.00 16.57 14.27
C GLU A 81 3.14 15.06 14.00
N TYR A 82 2.37 14.52 13.05
CA TYR A 82 2.48 13.10 12.67
C TYR A 82 3.84 12.75 12.08
N PHE A 83 4.46 13.68 11.34
CA PHE A 83 5.79 13.46 10.78
C PHE A 83 6.85 13.39 11.90
N GLU A 84 6.75 14.22 12.93
CA GLU A 84 7.63 14.15 14.11
C GLU A 84 7.50 12.79 14.82
N MET A 85 6.29 12.26 14.94
CA MET A 85 6.03 10.95 15.56
C MET A 85 6.74 9.79 14.83
N THR A 86 7.00 9.91 13.52
CA THR A 86 7.72 8.86 12.75
C THR A 86 9.10 8.53 13.31
N SER A 87 9.72 9.46 14.05
CA SER A 87 11.03 9.27 14.66
C SER A 87 11.00 8.57 16.02
N GLN A 88 9.81 8.43 16.61
CA GLN A 88 9.63 7.79 17.92
C GLN A 88 10.01 6.31 17.86
N LYS A 89 10.58 5.82 18.98
CA LYS A 89 11.07 4.44 19.10
C LYS A 89 9.97 3.43 18.82
N GLU A 90 8.76 3.68 19.31
CA GLU A 90 7.61 2.78 19.11
C GLU A 90 7.20 2.65 17.64
N ILE A 91 7.17 3.75 16.87
CA ILE A 91 6.80 3.72 15.45
C ILE A 91 7.88 3.01 14.63
N LYS A 92 9.16 3.26 14.94
CA LYS A 92 10.28 2.54 14.34
C LYS A 92 10.19 1.04 14.60
N GLN A 93 9.91 0.67 15.85
CA GLN A 93 9.79 -0.72 16.25
C GLN A 93 8.56 -1.39 15.61
N GLN A 94 7.43 -0.68 15.51
CA GLN A 94 6.23 -1.21 14.86
C GLN A 94 6.50 -1.58 13.39
N LEU A 95 7.20 -0.72 12.64
CA LEU A 95 7.56 -1.04 11.26
C LEU A 95 8.45 -2.29 11.17
N ILE A 96 9.42 -2.43 12.08
CA ILE A 96 10.27 -3.63 12.17
C ILE A 96 9.42 -4.86 12.48
N ASN A 97 8.53 -4.78 13.45
CA ASN A 97 7.67 -5.89 13.85
C ASN A 97 6.72 -6.31 12.72
N ASN A 98 6.06 -5.38 12.04
CA ASN A 98 5.20 -5.68 10.89
C ASN A 98 5.99 -6.39 9.77
N THR A 99 7.23 -5.96 9.54
CA THR A 99 8.09 -6.58 8.53
C THR A 99 8.54 -7.96 8.97
N GLN A 100 8.87 -8.14 10.25
CA GLN A 100 9.26 -9.43 10.80
C GLN A 100 8.10 -10.43 10.76
N GLU A 101 6.88 -10.00 11.08
CA GLU A 101 5.67 -10.83 10.96
C GLU A 101 5.51 -11.34 9.52
N ALA A 102 5.71 -10.48 8.51
CA ALA A 102 5.69 -10.91 7.11
C ALA A 102 6.79 -11.94 6.79
N VAL A 103 8.00 -11.77 7.34
CA VAL A 103 9.09 -12.76 7.17
C VAL A 103 8.74 -14.08 7.87
N ASP A 104 8.17 -14.04 9.07
CA ASP A 104 7.86 -15.22 9.88
C ASP A 104 6.80 -16.11 9.21
N ILE A 105 5.86 -15.52 8.47
CA ILE A 105 4.86 -16.26 7.65
C ILE A 105 5.42 -16.72 6.29
N GLY A 106 6.70 -16.46 6.00
CA GLY A 106 7.37 -16.89 4.77
C GLY A 106 7.27 -15.92 3.58
N ALA A 107 6.86 -14.66 3.81
CA ALA A 107 6.87 -13.67 2.73
C ALA A 107 8.32 -13.37 2.30
N PHE A 108 8.54 -13.37 0.99
CA PHE A 108 9.84 -13.08 0.37
C PHE A 108 9.80 -11.86 -0.55
N GLY A 109 8.66 -11.16 -0.60
CA GLY A 109 8.46 -9.97 -1.41
C GLY A 109 7.09 -9.33 -1.17
N ALA A 110 6.78 -8.29 -1.95
CA ALA A 110 5.51 -7.58 -1.88
C ALA A 110 4.86 -7.42 -3.27
N PRO A 111 3.51 -7.42 -3.36
CA PRO A 111 2.60 -7.73 -2.27
C PRO A 111 2.59 -9.24 -1.94
N THR A 112 2.40 -9.57 -0.67
CA THR A 112 2.09 -10.92 -0.18
C THR A 112 0.76 -10.84 0.56
N PHE A 113 -0.13 -11.80 0.28
CA PHE A 113 -1.46 -11.90 0.87
C PHE A 113 -1.58 -13.22 1.63
N ILE A 114 -2.08 -13.16 2.86
CA ILE A 114 -2.60 -14.32 3.58
C ILE A 114 -4.12 -14.25 3.49
N VAL A 115 -4.74 -15.29 2.95
CA VAL A 115 -6.20 -15.37 2.80
C VAL A 115 -6.73 -16.60 3.54
N LYS A 116 -7.85 -16.41 4.23
CA LYS A 116 -8.56 -17.45 4.98
C LYS A 116 -9.99 -17.56 4.45
N LYS A 117 -10.41 -18.77 4.09
CA LYS A 117 -11.79 -19.01 3.67
C LYS A 117 -12.72 -18.97 4.89
N ALA A 118 -13.82 -18.24 4.80
CA ALA A 118 -14.81 -18.19 5.87
C ALA A 118 -15.29 -19.60 6.26
N GLY A 119 -15.20 -19.93 7.55
CA GLY A 119 -15.56 -21.26 8.07
C GLY A 119 -14.50 -22.36 7.87
N SER A 120 -13.33 -22.05 7.31
CA SER A 120 -12.14 -22.91 7.32
C SER A 120 -11.14 -22.37 8.33
N ASP A 121 -10.27 -23.23 8.87
CA ASP A 121 -9.08 -22.83 9.64
C ASP A 121 -7.80 -22.79 8.80
N GLU A 122 -7.90 -23.15 7.52
CA GLU A 122 -6.79 -23.12 6.58
C GLU A 122 -6.49 -21.70 6.10
N GLU A 123 -5.21 -21.33 6.15
CA GLU A 123 -4.67 -20.10 5.60
C GLU A 123 -3.83 -20.40 4.36
N HIS A 124 -3.96 -19.55 3.35
CA HIS A 124 -3.22 -19.68 2.09
C HIS A 124 -2.41 -18.41 1.82
N MET A 125 -1.13 -18.58 1.52
CA MET A 125 -0.25 -17.49 1.13
C MET A 125 -0.18 -17.35 -0.39
N PHE A 126 -0.33 -16.12 -0.88
CA PHE A 126 -0.15 -15.74 -2.28
C PHE A 126 0.83 -14.59 -2.41
N PHE A 127 1.78 -14.71 -3.33
CA PHE A 127 2.73 -13.65 -3.66
C PHE A 127 2.44 -13.10 -5.07
N GLY A 128 2.44 -11.77 -5.20
CA GLY A 128 2.26 -11.06 -6.47
C GLY A 128 0.85 -10.54 -6.71
N SER A 129 0.74 -9.52 -7.57
CA SER A 129 -0.53 -8.92 -7.99
C SER A 129 -1.25 -9.71 -9.09
N ASP A 130 -0.69 -10.82 -9.54
CA ASP A 130 -1.18 -11.69 -10.62
C ASP A 130 -1.86 -12.97 -10.08
N ARG A 131 -2.17 -13.01 -8.79
CA ARG A 131 -2.76 -14.17 -8.10
C ARG A 131 -4.23 -14.01 -7.71
N PHE A 132 -4.86 -12.88 -8.01
CA PHE A 132 -6.24 -12.61 -7.58
C PHE A 132 -7.27 -13.62 -8.10
N GLU A 133 -7.10 -14.14 -9.32
CA GLU A 133 -7.97 -15.19 -9.86
C GLU A 133 -7.88 -16.49 -9.05
N LEU A 134 -6.65 -16.90 -8.70
CA LEU A 134 -6.41 -18.09 -7.89
C LEU A 134 -6.90 -17.90 -6.45
N MET A 135 -6.68 -16.72 -5.87
CA MET A 135 -7.24 -16.35 -4.56
C MET A 135 -8.77 -16.48 -4.56
N ALA A 136 -9.44 -15.94 -5.59
CA ALA A 136 -10.89 -16.04 -5.72
C ALA A 136 -11.36 -17.50 -5.80
N SER A 137 -10.66 -18.34 -6.58
CA SER A 137 -10.94 -19.78 -6.67
C SER A 137 -10.84 -20.49 -5.31
N VAL A 138 -9.75 -20.26 -4.56
CA VAL A 138 -9.55 -20.84 -3.22
C VAL A 138 -10.62 -20.38 -2.23
N LEU A 139 -11.01 -19.11 -2.29
CA LEU A 139 -12.06 -18.54 -1.45
C LEU A 139 -13.49 -18.96 -1.89
N GLY A 140 -13.65 -19.53 -3.09
CA GLY A 140 -14.96 -19.82 -3.68
C GLY A 140 -15.73 -18.56 -4.09
N LEU A 141 -15.01 -17.50 -4.45
CA LEU A 141 -15.55 -16.21 -4.88
C LEU A 141 -15.46 -16.06 -6.40
N PRO A 142 -16.35 -15.28 -7.03
CA PRO A 142 -16.21 -14.95 -8.45
C PRO A 142 -14.99 -14.03 -8.68
N TYR A 143 -14.25 -14.27 -9.76
CA TYR A 143 -13.20 -13.36 -10.22
C TYR A 143 -13.73 -12.48 -11.37
N PRO A 144 -13.86 -11.16 -11.18
CA PRO A 144 -14.41 -10.27 -12.19
C PRO A 144 -13.40 -9.79 -13.24
N GLY A 145 -12.15 -10.28 -13.20
CA GLY A 145 -11.04 -9.77 -14.01
C GLY A 145 -10.32 -8.59 -13.36
N LEU A 146 -9.24 -8.11 -14.00
CA LEU A 146 -8.40 -7.02 -13.50
C LEU A 146 -9.08 -5.63 -13.53
N ALA A 147 -10.14 -5.47 -14.33
CA ALA A 147 -10.88 -4.21 -14.48
C ALA A 147 -12.39 -4.46 -14.29
N PRO A 148 -12.86 -4.75 -13.07
CA PRO A 148 -14.24 -5.16 -12.79
C PRO A 148 -15.31 -4.12 -13.18
N SER A 149 -14.95 -2.84 -13.19
CA SER A 149 -15.81 -1.70 -13.58
C SER A 149 -15.75 -1.38 -15.08
N ALA A 150 -14.75 -1.88 -15.81
CA ALA A 150 -14.64 -1.74 -17.26
C ALA A 150 -15.32 -2.91 -17.96
N ARG A 151 -16.65 -3.05 -17.78
CA ARG A 151 -17.43 -3.90 -18.67
C ARG A 151 -17.71 -3.11 -19.96
N LEU A 152 -17.27 -3.68 -21.08
CA LEU A 152 -17.64 -3.29 -22.45
C LEU A 152 -19.17 -3.27 -22.61
#